data_AF-W2THE6-F1
#
_entry.id   AF-W2THE6-F1
#
_cell.length_a   1.000
_cell.length_b   1.000
_cell.length_c   1.000
_cell.angle_alpha   90.00
_cell.angle_beta   90.00
_cell.angle_gamma   90.00
#
_symmetry.space_group_name_H-M   'P 1'
#
loop_
_entity.id
_entity.type
_entity.pdbx_description
1 polymer ?
#
loop_
_entity_poly.entity_id
_entity_poly.type
_entity_poly.pdbx_seq_one_letter_code
_entity_poly.pdbx_strand_id
1 'polypeptide(L)'
;MPVVCTTEAHAHYMHELAKRVLTEAGGSQSSVVFAPIGQSPLASNRKLHMCAFLIGMYAIGLHNQVCTSWKSRTYSTHVSWINLQAAELGLMAIEVVRETWPTHLTPSEAAGLADKAGQSRDPAVVEEAARLALSVLPYAYTLSAAETQRALLQCREQGAALLESACRAIEEAANQEVVFADVLFRVARYWHDLHYELDQPPVSVHQQHQSQPGQPLPFNSNPQHQQYFNIPTTHAQQQFYYQHIHPSQSIAFMHPPPVPV
;
A
#
# COMPACT_ATOMS: atom_id res chain seq x y z
N MET A 1 -22.12 -29.04 -17.69
CA MET A 1 -22.20 -28.62 -16.28
C MET A 1 -23.60 -28.08 -16.03
N PRO A 2 -24.23 -28.35 -14.87
CA PRO A 2 -25.45 -27.65 -14.49
C PRO A 2 -25.13 -26.16 -14.34
N VAL A 3 -25.95 -25.28 -14.91
CA VAL A 3 -25.83 -23.84 -14.64
C VAL A 3 -26.29 -23.64 -13.21
N VAL A 4 -25.36 -23.34 -12.31
CA VAL A 4 -25.70 -22.85 -10.97
C VAL A 4 -26.35 -21.49 -11.18
N CYS A 5 -27.67 -21.40 -11.02
CA CYS A 5 -28.36 -20.13 -10.99
C CYS A 5 -27.93 -19.39 -9.72
N THR A 6 -26.92 -18.53 -9.84
CA THR A 6 -26.60 -17.54 -8.82
C THR A 6 -27.83 -16.66 -8.59
N THR A 7 -28.24 -16.52 -7.33
CA THR A 7 -29.35 -15.66 -6.93
C THR A 7 -28.84 -14.54 -6.03
N GLU A 8 -29.58 -13.43 -5.98
CA GLU A 8 -29.31 -12.34 -5.04
C GLU A 8 -29.29 -12.86 -3.58
N ALA A 9 -30.20 -13.78 -3.24
CA ALA A 9 -30.24 -14.43 -1.94
C ALA A 9 -28.94 -15.21 -1.63
N HIS A 10 -28.35 -15.90 -2.61
CA HIS A 10 -27.07 -16.59 -2.43
C HIS A 10 -25.94 -15.60 -2.12
N ALA A 11 -25.85 -14.49 -2.87
CA ALA A 11 -24.87 -13.43 -2.60
C ALA A 11 -25.05 -12.81 -1.21
N HIS A 12 -26.30 -12.53 -0.81
CA HIS A 12 -26.65 -12.02 0.51
C HIS A 12 -26.21 -13.00 1.63
N TYR A 13 -26.59 -14.28 1.55
CA TYR A 13 -26.23 -15.25 2.59
C TYR A 13 -24.73 -15.51 2.70
N MET A 14 -23.98 -15.46 1.58
CA MET A 14 -22.52 -15.53 1.63
C MET A 14 -21.91 -14.29 2.31
N HIS A 15 -22.49 -13.10 2.12
CA HIS A 15 -22.04 -11.89 2.81
C HIS A 15 -22.37 -11.92 4.31
N GLU A 16 -23.55 -12.41 4.71
CA GLU A 16 -23.88 -12.64 6.13
C GLU A 16 -22.95 -13.69 6.76
N LEU A 17 -22.61 -14.76 6.03
CA LEU A 17 -21.64 -15.76 6.48
C LEU A 17 -20.26 -15.13 6.70
N ALA A 18 -19.77 -14.29 5.78
CA ALA A 18 -18.50 -13.57 5.95
C ALA A 18 -18.48 -12.75 7.24
N LYS A 19 -19.52 -11.94 7.48
CA LYS A 19 -19.66 -11.16 8.72
C LYS A 19 -19.72 -12.05 9.95
N ARG A 20 -20.48 -13.15 9.92
CA ARG A 20 -20.60 -14.09 11.05
C ARG A 20 -19.28 -14.76 11.38
N VAL A 21 -18.52 -15.24 10.39
CA VAL A 21 -17.18 -15.84 10.59
C VAL A 21 -16.24 -14.82 11.23
N LEU A 22 -16.24 -13.56 10.75
CA LEU A 22 -15.43 -12.49 11.33
C LEU A 22 -15.78 -12.24 12.81
N THR A 23 -17.07 -12.13 13.14
CA THR A 23 -17.52 -11.94 14.54
C THR A 23 -17.06 -13.07 15.45
N GLU A 24 -17.28 -14.33 15.06
CA GLU A 24 -16.92 -15.49 15.91
C GLU A 24 -15.41 -15.70 16.04
N ALA A 25 -14.62 -15.19 15.08
CA ALA A 25 -13.15 -15.22 15.07
C ALA A 25 -12.49 -14.09 15.89
N GLY A 26 -13.25 -13.37 16.72
CA GLY A 26 -12.74 -12.23 17.49
C GLY A 26 -12.60 -10.98 16.65
N GLY A 27 -13.61 -10.69 15.83
CA GLY A 27 -13.81 -9.40 15.18
C GLY A 27 -14.24 -8.31 16.18
N SER A 28 -14.68 -7.17 15.66
CA SER A 28 -14.51 -5.84 16.27
C SER A 28 -15.01 -5.63 17.72
N GLN A 29 -15.92 -6.44 18.29
CA GLN A 29 -16.44 -6.30 19.67
C GLN A 29 -16.93 -7.62 20.33
N SER A 30 -16.51 -8.81 19.88
CA SER A 30 -17.12 -10.09 20.30
C SER A 30 -16.23 -11.00 21.14
N SER A 31 -16.86 -11.75 22.07
CA SER A 31 -16.22 -12.87 22.76
C SER A 31 -15.74 -13.90 21.75
N VAL A 32 -14.43 -14.21 21.73
CA VAL A 32 -13.83 -15.08 20.72
C VAL A 32 -14.30 -16.52 20.93
N VAL A 33 -15.10 -17.04 20.00
CA VAL A 33 -15.52 -18.45 20.00
C VAL A 33 -14.42 -19.32 19.38
N PHE A 34 -13.72 -18.82 18.37
CA PHE A 34 -12.62 -19.52 17.70
C PHE A 34 -11.24 -18.95 18.06
N ALA A 35 -10.90 -19.01 19.35
CA ALA A 35 -9.58 -18.61 19.83
C ALA A 35 -8.47 -19.50 19.22
N PRO A 36 -7.31 -18.95 18.81
CA PRO A 36 -6.19 -19.77 18.32
C PRO A 36 -5.65 -20.69 19.43
N ILE A 37 -5.42 -21.96 19.10
CA ILE A 37 -4.90 -22.96 20.05
C ILE A 37 -3.56 -22.48 20.64
N GLY A 38 -3.48 -22.41 21.97
CA GLY A 38 -2.28 -21.97 22.68
C GLY A 38 -2.06 -20.45 22.75
N GLN A 39 -3.03 -19.64 22.31
CA GLN A 39 -3.00 -18.18 22.46
C GLN A 39 -4.04 -17.69 23.48
N SER A 40 -3.97 -16.41 23.85
CA SER A 40 -4.98 -15.77 24.70
C SER A 40 -6.38 -15.92 24.11
N PRO A 41 -7.44 -16.19 24.91
CA PRO A 41 -8.83 -16.16 24.45
C PRO A 41 -9.31 -14.82 23.90
N LEU A 42 -8.47 -13.77 23.96
CA LEU A 42 -8.71 -12.45 23.38
C LEU A 42 -7.91 -12.21 22.09
N ALA A 43 -7.10 -13.17 21.63
CA ALA A 43 -6.33 -13.06 20.40
C ALA A 43 -7.23 -13.29 19.18
N SER A 44 -7.22 -12.34 18.24
CA SER A 44 -8.01 -12.44 17.01
C SER A 44 -7.43 -13.48 16.06
N ASN A 45 -8.29 -14.33 15.50
CA ASN A 45 -7.88 -15.39 14.60
C ASN A 45 -7.70 -14.84 13.18
N ARG A 46 -6.53 -14.25 12.89
CA ARG A 46 -6.22 -13.63 11.59
C ARG A 46 -6.42 -14.56 10.39
N LYS A 47 -6.24 -15.87 10.54
CA LYS A 47 -6.55 -16.85 9.47
C LYS A 47 -8.04 -16.89 9.17
N LEU A 48 -8.90 -16.93 10.19
CA LEU A 48 -10.35 -16.85 10.02
C LEU A 48 -10.82 -15.46 9.55
N HIS A 49 -10.13 -14.38 9.91
CA HIS A 49 -10.41 -13.05 9.34
C HIS A 49 -10.13 -13.01 7.84
N MET A 50 -9.00 -13.59 7.38
CA MET A 50 -8.74 -13.76 5.94
C MET A 50 -9.77 -14.68 5.27
N CYS A 51 -10.22 -15.76 5.92
CA CYS A 51 -11.31 -16.59 5.40
C CYS A 51 -12.62 -15.79 5.25
N ALA A 52 -12.99 -14.99 6.26
CA ALA A 52 -14.15 -14.11 6.19
C ALA A 52 -14.04 -13.10 5.03
N PHE A 53 -12.87 -12.49 4.86
CA PHE A 53 -12.59 -11.57 3.76
C PHE A 53 -12.78 -12.23 2.39
N LEU A 54 -12.21 -13.43 2.19
CA LEU A 54 -12.36 -14.20 0.95
C LEU A 54 -13.83 -14.62 0.68
N ILE A 55 -14.59 -14.99 1.71
CA ILE A 55 -16.03 -15.25 1.60
C ILE A 55 -16.78 -13.96 1.19
N GLY A 56 -16.38 -12.80 1.72
CA GLY A 56 -16.95 -11.50 1.34
C GLY A 56 -16.63 -11.07 -0.09
N MET A 57 -15.40 -11.31 -0.56
CA MET A 57 -15.01 -11.15 -1.96
C MET A 57 -15.84 -12.07 -2.88
N TYR A 58 -15.96 -13.36 -2.54
CA TYR A 58 -16.83 -14.27 -3.27
C TYR A 58 -18.30 -13.80 -3.30
N ALA A 59 -18.82 -13.29 -2.18
CA ALA A 59 -20.19 -12.77 -2.08
C ALA A 59 -20.45 -11.58 -3.01
N ILE A 60 -19.51 -10.62 -3.12
CA ILE A 60 -19.67 -9.53 -4.10
C ILE A 60 -19.50 -10.02 -5.54
N GLY A 61 -18.65 -11.03 -5.80
CA GLY A 61 -18.54 -11.68 -7.09
C GLY A 61 -19.86 -12.32 -7.53
N LEU A 62 -20.58 -12.99 -6.61
CA LEU A 62 -21.94 -13.49 -6.86
C LEU A 62 -22.95 -12.36 -7.10
N HIS A 63 -22.88 -11.28 -6.33
CA HIS A 63 -23.76 -10.12 -6.53
C HIS A 63 -23.55 -9.49 -7.92
N ASN A 64 -22.30 -9.39 -8.38
CA ASN A 64 -21.93 -8.87 -9.70
C ASN A 64 -22.47 -9.74 -10.86
N GLN A 65 -22.71 -11.04 -10.64
CA GLN A 65 -23.31 -11.92 -11.64
C GLN A 65 -24.82 -11.67 -11.84
N VAL A 66 -25.52 -11.20 -10.80
CA VAL A 66 -26.97 -10.96 -10.85
C VAL A 66 -27.34 -9.48 -11.08
N CYS A 67 -26.45 -8.56 -10.71
CA CYS A 67 -26.66 -7.12 -10.82
C CYS A 67 -25.92 -6.53 -12.03
N THR A 68 -26.58 -6.45 -13.20
CA THR A 68 -25.94 -6.02 -14.47
C THR A 68 -25.37 -4.59 -14.45
N SER A 69 -25.84 -3.73 -13.56
CA SER A 69 -25.37 -2.35 -13.38
C SER A 69 -24.18 -2.20 -12.43
N TRP A 70 -23.61 -3.30 -11.92
CA TRP A 70 -22.55 -3.24 -10.91
C TRP A 70 -21.31 -2.42 -11.35
N LYS A 71 -20.99 -2.43 -12.65
CA LYS A 71 -19.87 -1.66 -13.23
C LYS A 71 -20.04 -0.14 -13.17
N SER A 72 -21.28 0.34 -12.99
CA SER A 72 -21.62 1.76 -12.89
C SER A 72 -22.20 2.12 -11.52
N ARG A 73 -22.00 1.29 -10.49
CA ARG A 73 -22.52 1.57 -9.14
C ARG A 73 -21.66 2.63 -8.44
N THR A 74 -22.31 3.50 -7.68
CA THR A 74 -21.65 4.54 -6.86
C THR A 74 -21.52 4.12 -5.39
N TYR A 75 -22.42 3.25 -4.93
CA TYR A 75 -22.47 2.77 -3.54
C TYR A 75 -22.74 1.27 -3.50
N SER A 76 -22.05 0.58 -2.60
CA SER A 76 -22.30 -0.83 -2.30
C SER A 76 -21.93 -1.11 -0.84
N THR A 77 -22.86 -1.72 -0.11
CA THR A 77 -22.65 -2.17 1.28
C THR A 77 -21.55 -3.24 1.34
N HIS A 78 -21.51 -4.15 0.36
CA HIS A 78 -20.45 -5.14 0.20
C HIS A 78 -19.07 -4.47 0.03
N VAL A 79 -18.96 -3.45 -0.82
CA VAL A 79 -17.69 -2.72 -1.05
C VAL A 79 -17.27 -1.92 0.17
N SER A 80 -18.21 -1.29 0.87
CA SER A 80 -17.93 -0.58 2.12
C SER A 80 -17.31 -1.53 3.17
N TRP A 81 -17.88 -2.73 3.31
CA TRP A 81 -17.36 -3.76 4.21
C TRP A 81 -16.00 -4.31 3.75
N ILE A 82 -15.83 -4.62 2.46
CA ILE A 82 -14.56 -5.07 1.88
C ILE A 82 -13.45 -4.04 2.13
N ASN A 83 -13.71 -2.76 1.91
CA ASN A 83 -12.75 -1.68 2.13
C ASN A 83 -12.31 -1.56 3.59
N LEU A 84 -13.25 -1.70 4.54
CA LEU A 84 -12.93 -1.72 5.97
C LEU A 84 -12.04 -2.92 6.33
N GLN A 85 -12.40 -4.12 5.86
CA GLN A 85 -11.66 -5.34 6.16
C GLN A 85 -10.29 -5.39 5.49
N ALA A 86 -10.16 -4.88 4.27
CA ALA A 86 -8.86 -4.76 3.61
C ALA A 86 -7.91 -3.83 4.38
N ALA A 87 -8.42 -2.72 4.94
CA ALA A 87 -7.64 -1.84 5.80
C ALA A 87 -7.24 -2.49 7.14
N GLU A 88 -8.11 -3.31 7.74
CA GLU A 88 -7.82 -4.03 9.00
C GLU A 88 -6.86 -5.22 8.83
N LEU A 89 -6.81 -5.82 7.64
CA LEU A 89 -5.97 -6.99 7.31
C LEU A 89 -4.64 -6.61 6.66
N GLY A 90 -4.55 -5.44 6.03
CA GLY A 90 -3.31 -4.95 5.42
C GLY A 90 -2.87 -5.80 4.23
N LEU A 91 -1.57 -6.06 4.12
CA LEU A 91 -0.88 -6.55 2.92
C LEU A 91 -1.62 -7.70 2.22
N MET A 92 -1.90 -8.79 2.95
CA MET A 92 -2.52 -9.99 2.38
C MET A 92 -3.90 -9.74 1.75
N ALA A 93 -4.65 -8.76 2.23
CA ALA A 93 -5.94 -8.40 1.66
C ALA A 93 -5.79 -7.48 0.44
N ILE A 94 -4.81 -6.57 0.45
CA ILE A 94 -4.51 -5.70 -0.71
C ILE A 94 -3.94 -6.52 -1.87
N GLU A 95 -3.08 -7.52 -1.61
CA GLU A 95 -2.59 -8.48 -2.62
C GLU A 95 -3.76 -9.19 -3.32
N VAL A 96 -4.68 -9.77 -2.54
CA VAL A 96 -5.89 -10.43 -3.07
C VAL A 96 -6.74 -9.47 -3.89
N VAL A 97 -6.90 -8.22 -3.47
CA VAL A 97 -7.67 -7.23 -4.25
C VAL A 97 -6.93 -6.86 -5.53
N ARG A 98 -5.61 -6.62 -5.53
CA ARG A 98 -4.83 -6.34 -6.75
C ARG A 98 -5.07 -7.40 -7.82
N GLU A 99 -5.09 -8.68 -7.44
CA GLU A 99 -5.23 -9.79 -8.37
C GLU A 99 -6.66 -10.04 -8.84
N THR A 100 -7.67 -9.61 -8.08
CA THR A 100 -9.07 -10.00 -8.32
C THR A 100 -10.04 -8.85 -8.52
N TRP A 101 -9.66 -7.59 -8.30
CA TRP A 101 -10.57 -6.45 -8.37
C TRP A 101 -11.35 -6.33 -9.69
N PRO A 102 -10.83 -6.64 -10.91
CA PRO A 102 -11.59 -6.43 -12.15
C PRO A 102 -12.88 -7.23 -12.28
N THR A 103 -13.09 -8.26 -11.45
CA THR A 103 -14.32 -9.06 -11.38
C THR A 103 -15.19 -8.73 -10.14
N HIS A 104 -14.69 -7.94 -9.20
CA HIS A 104 -15.32 -7.67 -7.90
C HIS A 104 -15.67 -6.19 -7.68
N LEU A 105 -14.79 -5.28 -8.08
CA LEU A 105 -14.82 -3.83 -7.83
C LEU A 105 -14.79 -3.05 -9.15
N THR A 106 -15.36 -1.84 -9.17
CA THR A 106 -15.13 -0.90 -10.26
C THR A 106 -13.71 -0.31 -10.19
N PRO A 107 -13.16 0.26 -11.29
CA PRO A 107 -11.86 0.92 -11.25
C PRO A 107 -11.77 2.02 -10.17
N SER A 108 -12.80 2.84 -10.01
CA SER A 108 -12.88 3.86 -8.94
C SER A 108 -12.94 3.26 -7.52
N GLU A 109 -13.65 2.14 -7.34
CA GLU A 109 -13.68 1.46 -6.04
C GLU A 109 -12.30 0.90 -5.66
N ALA A 110 -11.58 0.32 -6.63
CA ALA A 110 -10.21 -0.17 -6.44
C ALA A 110 -9.20 0.98 -6.24
N ALA A 111 -9.30 2.06 -7.02
CA ALA A 111 -8.49 3.27 -6.86
C ALA A 111 -8.68 3.91 -5.48
N GLY A 112 -9.92 4.02 -5.01
CA GLY A 112 -10.26 4.54 -3.69
C GLY A 112 -9.85 3.63 -2.52
N LEU A 113 -9.61 2.34 -2.76
CA LEU A 113 -8.98 1.45 -1.79
C LEU A 113 -7.46 1.62 -1.78
N ALA A 114 -6.82 1.70 -2.95
CA ALA A 114 -5.39 1.99 -3.07
C ALA A 114 -5.01 3.30 -2.37
N ASP A 115 -5.78 4.37 -2.61
CA ASP A 115 -5.60 5.69 -1.98
C ASP A 115 -5.65 5.66 -0.44
N LYS A 116 -6.46 4.76 0.14
CA LYS A 116 -6.51 4.54 1.59
C LYS A 116 -5.37 3.67 2.10
N ALA A 117 -5.04 2.60 1.37
CA ALA A 117 -3.96 1.69 1.73
C ALA A 117 -2.57 2.35 1.62
N GLY A 118 -2.39 3.27 0.67
CA GLY A 118 -1.17 4.09 0.53
C GLY A 118 -0.91 5.05 1.69
N GLN A 119 -1.91 5.31 2.54
CA GLN A 119 -1.77 6.09 3.79
C GLN A 119 -1.40 5.21 5.01
N SER A 120 -1.11 3.93 4.78
CA SER A 120 -0.64 3.02 5.83
C SER A 120 0.72 3.43 6.41
N ARG A 121 0.99 3.01 7.65
CA ARG A 121 2.32 3.13 8.27
C ARG A 121 3.25 1.97 7.93
N ASP A 122 2.71 0.89 7.36
CA ASP A 122 3.46 -0.28 6.95
C ASP A 122 3.93 -0.11 5.50
N PRO A 123 5.25 0.00 5.23
CA PRO A 123 5.76 0.24 3.89
C PRO A 123 5.39 -0.88 2.90
N ALA A 124 5.23 -2.12 3.35
CA ALA A 124 4.81 -3.21 2.46
C ALA A 124 3.37 -3.03 1.96
N VAL A 125 2.49 -2.50 2.82
CA VAL A 125 1.11 -2.15 2.44
C VAL A 125 1.09 -0.97 1.48
N VAL A 126 1.95 0.04 1.67
CA VAL A 126 2.06 1.20 0.77
C VAL A 126 2.63 0.79 -0.60
N GLU A 127 3.60 -0.14 -0.63
CA GLU A 127 4.12 -0.73 -1.88
C GLU A 127 3.03 -1.48 -2.64
N GLU A 128 2.30 -2.37 -1.97
CA GLU A 128 1.23 -3.14 -2.62
C GLU A 128 0.03 -2.26 -3.03
N ALA A 129 -0.27 -1.21 -2.26
CA ALA A 129 -1.26 -0.20 -2.62
C ALA A 129 -0.88 0.53 -3.93
N ALA A 130 0.40 0.88 -4.11
CA ALA A 130 0.88 1.47 -5.35
C ALA A 130 0.83 0.48 -6.54
N ARG A 131 1.04 -0.83 -6.31
CA ARG A 131 0.83 -1.86 -7.35
C ARG A 131 -0.66 -2.03 -7.70
N LEU A 132 -1.57 -1.94 -6.71
CA LEU A 132 -3.01 -1.87 -6.95
C LEU A 132 -3.37 -0.60 -7.74
N ALA A 133 -2.79 0.56 -7.39
CA ALA A 133 -2.98 1.82 -8.10
C ALA A 133 -2.49 1.74 -9.55
N LEU A 134 -1.33 1.13 -9.82
CA LEU A 134 -0.87 0.86 -11.19
C LEU A 134 -1.89 0.02 -11.96
N SER A 135 -2.46 -1.02 -11.33
CA SER A 135 -3.39 -1.94 -12.01
C SER A 135 -4.71 -1.28 -12.47
N VAL A 136 -5.10 -0.13 -11.89
CA VAL A 136 -6.30 0.61 -12.34
C VAL A 136 -6.02 1.62 -13.47
N LEU A 137 -4.77 2.01 -13.71
CA LEU A 137 -4.41 3.02 -14.72
C LEU A 137 -4.77 2.65 -16.18
N PRO A 138 -4.74 1.37 -16.62
CA PRO A 138 -5.28 0.99 -17.93
C PRO A 138 -6.76 1.34 -18.13
N TYR A 139 -7.50 1.62 -17.05
CA TYR A 139 -8.90 2.01 -17.06
C TYR A 139 -9.11 3.51 -16.80
N ALA A 140 -8.09 4.36 -16.97
CA ALA A 140 -8.12 5.78 -16.62
C ALA A 140 -9.22 6.61 -17.31
N TYR A 141 -9.74 6.14 -18.44
CA TYR A 141 -10.91 6.71 -19.11
C TYR A 141 -12.23 6.57 -18.30
N THR A 142 -12.27 5.63 -17.35
CA THR A 142 -13.39 5.45 -16.39
C THR A 142 -13.19 6.18 -15.06
N LEU A 143 -11.97 6.64 -14.78
CA LEU A 143 -11.59 7.30 -13.53
C LEU A 143 -11.76 8.82 -13.66
N SER A 144 -12.01 9.50 -12.55
CA SER A 144 -11.86 10.96 -12.51
C SER A 144 -10.38 11.36 -12.61
N ALA A 145 -10.11 12.56 -13.14
CA ALA A 145 -8.76 13.11 -13.20
C ALA A 145 -8.04 13.10 -11.84
N ALA A 146 -8.78 13.34 -10.74
CA ALA A 146 -8.24 13.33 -9.39
C ALA A 146 -7.84 11.92 -8.90
N GLU A 147 -8.62 10.87 -9.21
CA GLU A 147 -8.25 9.49 -8.91
C GLU A 147 -7.00 9.07 -9.70
N THR A 148 -6.98 9.35 -11.00
CA THR A 148 -5.84 9.04 -11.87
C THR A 148 -4.56 9.76 -11.43
N GLN A 149 -4.65 11.03 -11.02
CA GLN A 149 -3.51 11.79 -10.50
C GLN A 149 -2.97 11.23 -9.18
N ARG A 150 -3.82 10.74 -8.27
CA ARG A 150 -3.36 10.09 -7.03
C ARG A 150 -2.72 8.74 -7.31
N ALA A 151 -3.28 7.93 -8.22
CA ALA A 151 -2.69 6.67 -8.62
C ALA A 151 -1.31 6.85 -9.28
N LEU A 152 -1.17 7.85 -10.16
CA LEU A 152 0.13 8.25 -10.73
C LEU A 152 1.12 8.75 -9.65
N LEU A 153 0.66 9.48 -8.63
CA LEU A 153 1.50 9.95 -7.53
C LEU A 153 2.02 8.78 -6.68
N GLN A 154 1.16 7.83 -6.30
CA GLN A 154 1.57 6.62 -5.59
C GLN A 154 2.60 5.81 -6.41
N CYS A 155 2.41 5.70 -7.72
CA CYS A 155 3.38 5.03 -8.59
C CYS A 155 4.74 5.77 -8.61
N ARG A 156 4.73 7.11 -8.60
CA ARG A 156 5.94 7.93 -8.50
C ARG A 156 6.68 7.75 -7.18
N GLU A 157 5.95 7.65 -6.06
CA GLU A 157 6.53 7.54 -4.72
C GLU A 157 7.29 6.22 -4.49
N GLN A 158 6.96 5.16 -5.23
CA GLN A 158 7.73 3.90 -5.23
C GLN A 158 8.93 3.89 -6.21
N GLY A 159 9.10 4.94 -7.02
CA GLY A 159 10.28 5.13 -7.87
C GLY A 159 10.06 4.96 -9.38
N ALA A 160 11.12 5.25 -10.13
CA ALA A 160 11.10 5.45 -11.57
C ALA A 160 10.45 4.30 -12.38
N ALA A 161 10.80 3.04 -12.09
CA ALA A 161 10.29 1.89 -12.84
C ALA A 161 8.75 1.71 -12.73
N LEU A 162 8.18 2.02 -11.56
CA LEU A 162 6.72 1.96 -11.36
C LEU A 162 6.04 3.18 -12.00
N LEU A 163 6.68 4.35 -11.97
CA LEU A 163 6.22 5.55 -12.68
C LEU A 163 6.23 5.39 -14.21
N GLU A 164 7.28 4.81 -14.79
CA GLU A 164 7.32 4.49 -16.22
C GLU A 164 6.16 3.58 -16.62
N SER A 165 5.94 2.52 -15.84
CA SER A 165 4.86 1.56 -16.06
C SER A 165 3.49 2.25 -15.99
N ALA A 166 3.33 3.18 -15.04
CA ALA A 166 2.13 3.99 -14.87
C ALA A 166 1.91 4.97 -16.04
N CYS A 167 2.97 5.58 -16.56
CA CYS A 167 2.89 6.48 -17.72
C CYS A 167 2.50 5.71 -18.99
N ARG A 168 3.15 4.55 -19.26
CA ARG A 168 2.78 3.67 -20.39
C ARG A 168 1.33 3.21 -20.33
N ALA A 169 0.85 2.81 -19.14
CA ALA A 169 -0.55 2.39 -18.96
C ALA A 169 -1.57 3.50 -19.29
N ILE A 170 -1.25 4.77 -18.99
CA ILE A 170 -2.09 5.92 -19.39
C ILE A 170 -2.04 6.16 -20.90
N GLU A 171 -0.88 6.04 -21.54
CA GLU A 171 -0.75 6.20 -22.99
C GLU A 171 -1.51 5.11 -23.74
N GLU A 172 -1.43 3.85 -23.29
CA GLU A 172 -2.22 2.74 -23.82
C GLU A 172 -3.73 2.97 -23.65
N ALA A 173 -4.17 3.45 -22.48
CA ALA A 173 -5.57 3.82 -22.24
C ALA A 173 -6.04 4.97 -23.16
N ALA A 174 -5.21 6.00 -23.34
CA ALA A 174 -5.51 7.17 -24.18
C ALA A 174 -5.55 6.85 -25.68
N ASN A 175 -4.89 5.77 -26.11
CA ASN A 175 -5.00 5.25 -27.48
C ASN A 175 -6.33 4.50 -27.73
N GLN A 176 -7.04 4.08 -26.67
CA GLN A 176 -8.31 3.33 -26.76
C GLN A 176 -9.52 4.22 -26.53
N GLU A 177 -9.50 5.03 -25.47
CA GLU A 177 -10.61 5.89 -25.04
C GLU A 177 -10.12 7.26 -24.55
N VAL A 178 -11.05 8.21 -24.40
CA VAL A 178 -10.71 9.60 -24.04
C VAL A 178 -10.30 9.70 -22.57
N VAL A 179 -9.02 9.98 -22.33
CA VAL A 179 -8.47 10.34 -21.01
C VAL A 179 -8.43 11.87 -20.86
N PHE A 180 -8.61 12.38 -19.63
CA PHE A 180 -8.58 13.82 -19.35
C PHE A 180 -7.24 14.47 -19.75
N ALA A 181 -7.31 15.63 -20.41
CA ALA A 181 -6.12 16.30 -20.94
C ALA A 181 -5.11 16.73 -19.86
N ASP A 182 -5.55 17.09 -18.66
CA ASP A 182 -4.68 17.45 -17.54
C ASP A 182 -3.86 16.25 -17.03
N VAL A 183 -4.42 15.04 -17.05
CA VAL A 183 -3.71 13.79 -16.82
C VAL A 183 -2.63 13.58 -17.90
N LEU A 184 -2.95 13.79 -19.18
CA LEU A 184 -1.98 13.63 -20.27
C LEU A 184 -0.82 14.63 -20.17
N PHE A 185 -1.11 15.91 -19.86
CA PHE A 185 -0.08 16.91 -19.57
C PHE A 185 0.77 16.52 -18.35
N ARG A 186 0.18 15.87 -17.34
CA ARG A 186 0.92 15.38 -16.17
C ARG A 186 1.85 14.22 -16.51
N VAL A 187 1.40 13.27 -17.33
CA VAL A 187 2.21 12.14 -17.83
C VAL A 187 3.36 12.64 -18.71
N ALA A 188 3.11 13.59 -19.63
CA ALA A 188 4.17 14.19 -20.44
C ALA A 188 5.26 14.86 -19.60
N ARG A 189 4.91 15.48 -18.47
CA ARG A 189 5.88 16.02 -17.51
C ARG A 189 6.66 14.93 -16.77
N TYR A 190 6.00 13.85 -16.35
CA TYR A 190 6.72 12.72 -15.73
C TYR A 190 7.70 12.05 -16.70
N TRP A 191 7.36 11.91 -17.98
CA TRP A 191 8.31 11.43 -18.99
C TRP A 191 9.50 12.37 -19.17
N HIS A 192 9.27 13.70 -19.21
CA HIS A 192 10.34 14.67 -19.25
C HIS A 192 11.27 14.52 -18.03
N ASP A 193 10.71 14.47 -16.82
CA ASP A 193 11.48 14.39 -15.58
C ASP A 193 12.29 13.08 -15.51
N LEU A 194 11.70 11.93 -15.89
CA LEU A 194 12.38 10.64 -15.97
C LEU A 194 13.60 10.65 -16.92
N HIS A 195 13.48 11.23 -18.11
CA HIS A 195 14.60 11.30 -19.05
C HIS A 195 15.65 12.35 -18.64
N TYR A 196 15.22 13.46 -18.03
CA TYR A 196 16.14 14.50 -17.57
C TYR A 196 16.98 14.08 -16.35
N GLU A 197 16.44 13.20 -15.50
CA GLU A 197 17.19 12.58 -14.39
C GLU A 197 18.23 11.55 -14.90
N LEU A 198 17.99 10.89 -16.04
CA LEU A 198 18.93 9.96 -16.68
C LEU A 198 20.09 10.66 -17.41
N ASP A 199 19.84 11.83 -18.00
CA ASP A 199 20.84 12.58 -18.78
C ASP A 199 21.85 13.38 -17.93
N GLN A 200 21.71 13.42 -16.60
CA GLN A 200 22.69 14.09 -15.74
C GLN A 200 23.93 13.21 -15.51
N PRO A 201 25.14 13.63 -15.91
CA PRO A 201 26.36 12.92 -15.54
C PRO A 201 26.54 12.97 -14.01
N PRO A 202 27.07 11.91 -13.37
CA PRO A 202 27.26 11.89 -11.93
C PRO A 202 28.24 12.99 -11.52
N VAL A 203 27.72 14.03 -10.86
CA VAL A 203 28.51 15.15 -10.36
C VAL A 203 29.48 14.60 -9.31
N SER A 204 30.72 14.40 -9.74
CA SER A 204 31.78 13.86 -8.91
C SER A 204 32.15 14.89 -7.85
N VAL A 205 31.61 14.72 -6.63
CA VAL A 205 31.97 15.55 -5.47
C VAL A 205 33.39 15.19 -5.04
N HIS A 206 34.37 15.79 -5.72
CA HIS A 206 35.79 15.73 -5.39
C HIS A 206 36.45 17.07 -5.70
N GLN A 207 37.28 17.53 -4.76
CA GLN A 207 37.93 18.85 -4.70
C GLN A 207 36.92 20.00 -4.42
N GLN A 208 37.17 20.95 -3.51
CA GLN A 208 38.43 21.35 -2.86
C GLN A 208 38.24 21.62 -1.36
N HIS A 209 39.15 21.10 -0.52
CA HIS A 209 39.46 21.66 0.81
C HIS A 209 40.94 21.42 1.10
N GLN A 210 41.79 22.37 0.70
CA GLN A 210 43.23 22.32 0.96
C GLN A 210 43.79 23.74 1.17
N SER A 211 43.81 24.22 2.42
CA SER A 211 44.88 25.04 3.02
C SER A 211 44.51 25.54 4.44
N GLN A 212 45.51 25.55 5.32
CA GLN A 212 45.53 26.08 6.70
C GLN A 212 46.68 27.14 6.78
N PRO A 213 47.00 27.77 7.93
CA PRO A 213 46.16 28.47 8.93
C PRO A 213 46.71 29.89 9.28
N GLY A 214 45.99 30.71 10.06
CA GLY A 214 46.52 31.96 10.63
C GLY A 214 45.57 32.76 11.54
N GLN A 215 46.09 33.34 12.63
CA GLN A 215 45.40 34.11 13.70
C GLN A 215 46.12 35.48 13.92
N PRO A 216 45.67 36.44 14.77
CA PRO A 216 44.29 36.79 15.25
C PRO A 216 43.99 38.32 15.40
N LEU A 217 42.69 38.70 15.46
CA LEU A 217 42.05 39.79 16.27
C LEU A 217 42.53 41.29 16.17
N PRO A 218 41.83 42.29 16.78
CA PRO A 218 40.39 42.48 17.09
C PRO A 218 39.82 43.86 16.62
N PHE A 219 38.51 44.10 16.73
CA PHE A 219 37.97 45.33 17.36
C PHE A 219 36.47 45.17 17.74
N ASN A 220 35.99 46.00 18.68
CA ASN A 220 34.76 45.79 19.46
C ASN A 220 33.91 47.07 19.55
N SER A 221 32.59 46.95 19.37
CA SER A 221 31.60 47.98 19.77
C SER A 221 30.19 47.41 19.95
N ASN A 222 29.96 46.78 21.11
CA ASN A 222 28.64 46.62 21.76
C ASN A 222 28.16 48.02 22.30
N PRO A 223 26.96 48.23 22.92
CA PRO A 223 25.94 47.26 23.34
C PRO A 223 24.45 47.68 23.16
N GLN A 224 23.51 46.75 23.44
CA GLN A 224 22.39 47.04 24.37
C GLN A 224 21.70 45.79 24.97
N HIS A 225 21.48 45.86 26.29
CA HIS A 225 20.51 45.14 27.14
C HIS A 225 20.66 43.62 27.45
N GLN A 226 21.28 43.37 28.61
CA GLN A 226 20.67 42.78 29.84
C GLN A 226 19.28 42.12 29.70
N GLN A 227 18.93 41.02 30.38
CA GLN A 227 19.47 40.48 31.65
C GLN A 227 19.13 38.98 31.80
N TYR A 228 20.05 38.16 32.33
CA TYR A 228 19.84 36.73 32.62
C TYR A 228 19.86 36.47 34.14
N PHE A 229 19.06 35.51 34.62
CA PHE A 229 19.11 34.96 35.99
C PHE A 229 19.44 33.45 35.96
N ASN A 230 19.88 32.88 37.08
CA ASN A 230 20.65 31.61 37.17
C ASN A 230 20.12 30.72 38.35
N ILE A 231 20.42 29.41 38.53
CA ILE A 231 21.43 28.56 37.88
C ILE A 231 20.89 27.25 37.20
N PRO A 232 20.66 26.08 37.85
CA PRO A 232 21.09 24.82 37.19
C PRO A 232 20.08 23.67 37.12
N THR A 233 20.30 22.70 36.21
CA THR A 233 20.43 21.25 36.57
C THR A 233 21.00 20.34 35.47
N THR A 234 22.10 19.67 35.82
CA THR A 234 22.52 18.28 35.46
C THR A 234 22.38 17.69 34.05
N HIS A 235 23.53 17.32 33.49
CA HIS A 235 23.69 16.29 32.44
C HIS A 235 23.22 14.89 32.88
N ALA A 236 22.67 14.12 31.94
CA ALA A 236 22.86 12.67 31.84
C ALA A 236 22.82 12.24 30.36
N GLN A 237 23.96 11.82 29.81
CA GLN A 237 24.04 11.18 28.49
C GLN A 237 23.69 9.68 28.63
N GLN A 238 22.90 9.13 27.72
CA GLN A 238 22.81 7.67 27.53
C GLN A 238 23.45 7.28 26.21
N GLN A 239 24.47 6.43 26.31
CA GLN A 239 25.16 5.82 25.16
C GLN A 239 24.39 4.59 24.70
N PHE A 240 24.11 4.48 23.40
CA PHE A 240 23.70 3.21 22.79
C PHE A 240 24.95 2.44 22.33
N TYR A 241 25.15 1.26 22.91
CA TYR A 241 26.20 0.32 22.51
C TYR A 241 25.80 -0.38 21.20
N TYR A 242 26.65 -0.28 20.17
CA TYR A 242 26.65 -1.24 19.07
C TYR A 242 27.47 -2.47 19.50
N GLN A 243 26.94 -3.68 19.31
CA GLN A 243 27.72 -4.91 19.44
C GLN A 243 27.57 -5.79 18.20
N HIS A 244 28.66 -5.91 17.43
CA HIS A 244 28.80 -6.88 16.35
C HIS A 244 28.98 -8.29 16.93
N ILE A 245 28.14 -9.26 16.52
CA ILE A 245 28.51 -10.70 16.55
C ILE A 245 27.95 -11.43 15.32
N HIS A 246 28.88 -11.88 14.47
CA HIS A 246 28.82 -13.10 13.65
C HIS A 246 30.18 -13.81 13.91
N PRO A 247 30.35 -15.14 13.79
CA PRO A 247 29.78 -15.95 12.70
C PRO A 247 29.36 -17.41 13.06
N SER A 248 29.02 -18.17 11.99
CA SER A 248 29.14 -19.64 11.89
C SER A 248 28.16 -20.55 12.65
N GLN A 249 27.20 -21.12 11.91
CA GLN A 249 27.02 -22.58 11.82
C GLN A 249 26.18 -22.96 10.60
N SER A 250 26.72 -23.80 9.72
CA SER A 250 26.03 -24.33 8.54
C SER A 250 25.11 -25.49 8.94
N ILE A 251 23.84 -25.45 8.52
CA ILE A 251 22.93 -26.60 8.60
C ILE A 251 22.79 -27.20 7.20
N ALA A 252 23.13 -28.48 7.08
CA ALA A 252 23.04 -29.22 5.82
C ALA A 252 21.60 -29.65 5.54
N PHE A 253 21.14 -29.45 4.30
CA PHE A 253 19.88 -30.00 3.82
C PHE A 253 20.03 -31.50 3.51
N MET A 254 19.43 -32.38 4.32
CA MET A 254 19.24 -33.77 3.93
C MET A 254 18.17 -33.87 2.84
N HIS A 255 18.53 -34.42 1.68
CA HIS A 255 17.56 -34.87 0.67
C HIS A 255 16.95 -36.22 1.08
N PRO A 256 15.65 -36.47 0.80
CA PRO A 256 15.09 -37.81 0.87
C PRO A 256 15.55 -38.67 -0.33
N PRO A 257 15.69 -40.00 -0.17
CA PRO A 257 16.10 -40.90 -1.25
C PRO A 257 14.96 -41.18 -2.26
N PRO A 258 15.28 -41.56 -3.51
CA PRO A 258 14.28 -41.91 -4.51
C PRO A 258 13.65 -43.28 -4.25
N VAL A 259 12.37 -43.43 -4.60
CA VAL A 259 11.64 -44.70 -4.57
C VAL A 259 11.93 -45.46 -5.87
N PRO A 260 12.28 -46.77 -5.83
CA PRO A 260 12.42 -47.59 -7.03
C PRO A 260 11.06 -47.95 -7.65
N VAL A 261 11.11 -48.24 -8.96
CA VAL A 261 10.01 -48.51 -9.91
C VAL A 261 8.97 -49.52 -9.40
#